data_AF-A0A2N2G2S8-F1
#
_entry.id   AF-A0A2N2G2S8-F1
#
_cell.length_a   1.000
_cell.length_b   1.000
_cell.length_c   1.000
_cell.angle_alpha   90.00
_cell.angle_beta   90.00
_cell.angle_gamma   90.00
#
_symmetry.space_group_name_H-M   'P 1'
#
loop_
_entity.id
_entity.type
_entity.pdbx_description
1 polymer ?
#
loop_
_entity_poly.entity_id
_entity_poly.type
_entity_poly.pdbx_seq_one_letter_code
_entity_poly.pdbx_strand_id
1 'polypeptide(L)'
;SLDLAIVKGEFAVAENGAVWIKNGNNKHRALYFIANNIVIIVSKDDIVNNMHEAYERIEFENAGYGVFISGPSKTADIEQSLVIGAHGPKSGYVIFV
;
A
#
# COMPACT_ATOMS: atom_id res chain seq x y z
N SER A 1 -18.08 -4.20 10.97
CA SER A 1 -16.66 -3.92 10.70
C SER A 1 -16.21 -4.78 9.54
N LEU A 2 -15.22 -4.36 8.76
CA LEU A 2 -14.53 -5.23 7.80
C LEU A 2 -13.27 -5.76 8.48
N ASP A 3 -13.19 -7.07 8.67
CA ASP A 3 -12.12 -7.66 9.48
C ASP A 3 -10.83 -7.86 8.69
N LEU A 4 -10.90 -8.28 7.43
CA LEU A 4 -9.74 -8.50 6.57
C LEU A 4 -10.02 -8.03 5.14
N ALA A 5 -9.07 -7.31 4.56
CA ALA A 5 -9.01 -7.04 3.13
C ALA A 5 -7.77 -7.72 2.53
N ILE A 6 -7.97 -8.54 1.49
CA ILE A 6 -6.88 -9.09 0.69
C ILE A 6 -6.89 -8.38 -0.65
N VAL A 7 -5.77 -7.76 -1.00
CA VAL A 7 -5.66 -6.91 -2.19
C VAL A 7 -4.39 -7.24 -2.97
N LYS A 8 -4.45 -7.06 -4.28
CA LYS A 8 -3.26 -7.16 -5.15
C LYS A 8 -2.50 -5.83 -5.13
N GLY A 9 -1.20 -5.89 -4.91
CA GLY A 9 -0.27 -4.82 -5.25
C GLY A 9 0.31 -5.05 -6.65
N GLU A 10 0.52 -3.98 -7.40
CA GLU A 10 1.08 -4.05 -8.75
C GLU A 10 2.61 -4.21 -8.71
N PHE A 11 3.30 -3.49 -7.82
CA PHE A 11 4.72 -3.68 -7.53
C PHE A 11 5.10 -3.10 -6.16
N ALA A 12 6.23 -3.53 -5.61
CA ALA A 12 6.80 -3.02 -4.35
C ALA A 12 8.10 -2.22 -4.59
N VAL A 13 8.39 -1.28 -3.71
CA VAL A 13 9.59 -0.44 -3.74
C VAL A 13 10.48 -0.80 -2.54
N ALA A 14 11.66 -1.36 -2.82
CA ALA A 14 12.57 -1.85 -1.79
C ALA A 14 13.11 -0.74 -0.87
N GLU A 15 13.42 0.44 -1.43
CA GLU A 15 13.98 1.59 -0.71
C GLU A 15 13.15 2.01 0.52
N ASN A 16 11.83 2.02 0.42
CA ASN A 16 10.94 2.59 1.44
C ASN A 16 9.84 1.63 1.92
N GLY A 17 9.86 0.37 1.45
CA GLY A 17 8.85 -0.64 1.81
C GLY A 17 7.43 -0.25 1.39
N ALA A 18 7.28 0.54 0.33
CA ALA A 18 5.98 0.92 -0.20
C ALA A 18 5.49 -0.07 -1.26
N VAL A 19 4.18 -0.25 -1.36
CA VAL A 19 3.54 -1.02 -2.42
C VAL A 19 2.66 -0.10 -3.25
N TRP A 20 2.85 -0.12 -4.56
CA TRP A 20 1.96 0.55 -5.50
C TRP A 20 0.69 -0.28 -5.68
N ILE A 21 -0.45 0.34 -5.40
CA ILE A 21 -1.76 -0.26 -5.61
C ILE A 21 -2.52 0.57 -6.64
N LYS A 22 -2.80 -0.03 -7.79
CA LYS A 22 -3.67 0.52 -8.83
C LYS A 22 -4.62 -0.58 -9.26
N ASN A 23 -5.91 -0.41 -9.02
CA ASN A 23 -6.91 -1.36 -9.47
C ASN A 23 -8.04 -0.61 -10.16
N GLY A 24 -8.05 -0.68 -11.50
CA GLY A 24 -9.05 -0.01 -12.34
C GLY A 24 -10.48 -0.51 -12.10
N ASN A 25 -10.63 -1.74 -11.59
CA ASN A 25 -11.92 -2.36 -11.30
C ASN A 25 -12.36 -2.21 -9.84
N ASN A 26 -11.51 -1.67 -8.95
CA ASN A 26 -11.84 -1.54 -7.54
C ASN A 26 -12.74 -0.32 -7.29
N LYS A 27 -14.04 -0.57 -7.14
CA LYS A 27 -15.05 0.44 -6.80
C LYS A 27 -14.93 0.96 -5.36
N HIS A 28 -14.21 0.26 -4.48
CA HIS A 28 -14.18 0.52 -3.05
C HIS A 28 -12.76 0.86 -2.57
N ARG A 29 -12.24 2.03 -2.98
CA ARG A 29 -10.93 2.56 -2.54
C ARG A 29 -10.80 2.64 -1.02
N ALA A 30 -11.93 2.84 -0.33
CA ALA A 30 -12.01 2.83 1.13
C ALA A 30 -11.50 1.52 1.75
N LEU A 31 -11.56 0.39 1.05
CA LEU A 31 -11.09 -0.92 1.53
C LEU A 31 -9.65 -0.89 2.04
N TYR A 32 -8.79 -0.07 1.42
CA TYR A 32 -7.39 0.04 1.81
C TYR A 32 -7.20 0.69 3.19
N PHE A 33 -8.22 1.39 3.69
CA PHE A 33 -8.13 2.23 4.89
C PHE A 33 -9.10 1.82 6.00
N ILE A 34 -10.25 1.22 5.67
CA ILE A 34 -11.31 0.91 6.64
C ILE A 34 -11.25 -0.52 7.20
N ALA A 35 -10.44 -1.40 6.59
CA ALA A 35 -10.28 -2.78 7.04
C ALA A 35 -9.48 -2.80 8.35
N ASN A 36 -9.88 -3.66 9.30
CA ASN A 36 -9.09 -3.87 10.53
C ASN A 36 -7.71 -4.44 10.20
N ASN A 37 -7.63 -5.34 9.21
CA ASN A 37 -6.39 -5.96 8.74
C ASN A 37 -6.32 -5.89 7.22
N ILE A 38 -5.13 -5.64 6.67
CA ILE A 38 -4.87 -5.67 5.24
C ILE A 38 -3.74 -6.65 4.89
N VAL A 39 -3.94 -7.44 3.85
CA VAL A 39 -2.93 -8.31 3.26
C VAL A 39 -2.75 -7.90 1.80
N ILE A 40 -1.54 -7.51 1.44
CA ILE A 40 -1.19 -7.08 0.08
C ILE A 40 -0.33 -8.17 -0.55
N ILE A 41 -0.81 -8.74 -1.66
CA ILE A 41 -0.11 -9.77 -2.42
C ILE A 41 0.66 -9.10 -3.56
N VAL A 42 1.96 -9.36 -3.65
CA VAL A 42 2.85 -8.82 -4.70
C VAL A 42 3.66 -9.96 -5.30
N SER A 43 3.84 -9.98 -6.61
CA SER A 43 4.79 -10.91 -7.24
C SER A 43 6.22 -10.59 -6.80
N LYS A 44 7.03 -11.60 -6.49
CA LYS A 44 8.46 -11.41 -6.17
C LYS A 44 9.26 -10.80 -7.32
N ASP A 45 8.76 -10.95 -8.56
CA ASP A 45 9.40 -10.40 -9.76
C ASP A 45 9.01 -8.92 -9.97
N ASP A 46 8.01 -8.42 -9.22
CA ASP A 46 7.51 -7.05 -9.26
C ASP A 46 8.02 -6.22 -8.06
N ILE A 47 9.34 -6.21 -7.90
CA ILE A 47 10.04 -5.38 -6.91
C ILE A 47 11.01 -4.46 -7.65
N VAL A 48 10.88 -3.15 -7.39
CA VAL A 48 11.81 -2.12 -7.88
C VAL A 48 12.70 -1.63 -6.74
N ASN A 49 13.86 -1.08 -7.08
CA ASN A 49 14.84 -0.65 -6.09
C ASN A 49 14.39 0.62 -5.37
N ASN A 50 13.92 1.61 -6.11
CA ASN A 50 13.71 2.96 -5.62
C ASN A 50 12.50 3.65 -6.27
N MET A 51 12.15 4.83 -5.77
CA MET A 51 10.98 5.57 -6.29
C MET A 51 11.15 6.05 -7.74
N HIS A 52 12.37 6.26 -8.24
CA HIS A 52 12.57 6.67 -9.63
C HIS A 52 12.13 5.55 -10.58
N GLU A 53 12.59 4.32 -10.34
CA GLU A 53 12.15 3.12 -11.07
C GLU A 53 10.63 2.88 -10.91
N ALA A 54 10.07 3.20 -9.73
CA ALA A 54 8.64 3.11 -9.51
C ALA A 54 7.85 4.05 -10.44
N TYR A 55 8.28 5.31 -10.56
CA TYR A 55 7.61 6.29 -11.41
C TYR A 55 7.74 5.96 -12.91
N GLU A 56 8.82 5.29 -13.33
CA GLU A 56 8.96 4.77 -14.70
C GLU A 56 7.89 3.72 -15.05
N ARG A 57 7.41 2.95 -14.06
CA ARG A 57 6.34 1.95 -14.24
C ARG A 57 4.92 2.52 -14.16
N ILE A 58 4.74 3.76 -13.73
CA ILE A 58 3.40 4.34 -13.53
C ILE A 58 2.95 5.08 -14.79
N GLU A 59 1.89 4.57 -15.41
CA GLU A 59 1.16 5.28 -16.45
C GLU A 59 0.14 6.26 -15.84
N PHE A 60 0.32 7.56 -16.12
CA PHE A 60 -0.56 8.64 -15.68
C PHE A 60 -1.66 9.00 -16.70
N GLU A 61 -1.53 8.56 -17.96
CA GLU A 61 -2.42 8.95 -19.06
C GLU A 61 -3.84 8.39 -18.90
N ASN A 62 -3.99 7.26 -18.22
CA ASN A 62 -5.27 6.68 -17.86
C ASN A 62 -5.72 7.21 -16.49
N ALA A 63 -6.56 8.25 -16.48
CA ALA A 63 -7.10 8.90 -15.29
C ALA A 63 -7.77 7.89 -14.34
N GLY A 64 -7.01 7.44 -13.35
CA GLY A 64 -7.40 6.40 -12.41
C GLY A 64 -6.77 6.66 -11.06
N TYR A 65 -7.27 5.95 -10.05
CA TYR A 65 -6.69 6.02 -8.72
C TYR A 65 -5.59 5.00 -8.56
N GLY A 66 -4.43 5.49 -8.13
CA GLY A 66 -3.36 4.66 -7.60
C GLY A 66 -2.84 5.30 -6.32
N VAL A 67 -2.34 4.46 -5.42
CA VAL A 67 -1.81 4.90 -4.12
C VAL A 67 -0.61 4.04 -3.76
N PHE A 68 0.41 4.69 -3.20
CA PHE A 68 1.46 3.99 -2.49
C PHE A 68 1.03 3.77 -1.04
N ILE A 69 1.05 2.52 -0.60
CA ILE A 69 0.89 2.16 0.81
C ILE A 69 2.25 1.77 1.34
N SER A 70 2.81 2.57 2.24
CA SER A 70 4.04 2.27 2.97
C SER A 70 3.73 1.77 4.38
N GLY A 71 4.74 1.16 5.01
CA GLY A 71 4.70 0.83 6.43
C GLY A 71 4.47 2.06 7.33
N PRO A 72 4.37 1.85 8.66
CA PRO A 72 4.04 2.90 9.62
C PRO A 72 4.93 4.14 9.46
N SER A 73 4.29 5.31 9.53
CA SER A 73 4.92 6.60 9.26
C SER A 73 6.09 6.91 10.21
N LYS A 74 7.12 7.55 9.67
CA LYS A 74 8.23 8.16 10.40
C LYS A 74 7.78 9.25 11.40
N THR A 75 6.58 9.83 11.25
CA THR A 75 6.05 10.80 12.21
C THR A 75 5.64 10.18 13.55
N ALA A 76 5.36 8.87 13.60
CA ALA A 76 5.18 8.15 14.88
C ALA A 76 6.48 8.09 15.71
N ASP A 77 7.63 8.23 15.03
CA ASP A 77 8.97 8.29 15.64
C ASP A 77 9.30 9.70 16.20
N ILE A 78 8.59 10.74 15.73
CA ILE A 78 8.78 12.13 16.16
C ILE A 78 7.85 12.49 17.33
N GLU A 79 6.60 12.04 17.31
CA GLU A 79 5.60 12.42 18.33
C GLU A 79 5.47 11.42 19.50
N GLN A 80 6.23 10.31 19.51
CA GLN A 80 6.20 9.23 20.52
C GLN A 80 4.81 8.65 20.86
N SER A 81 3.76 9.02 20.13
CA SER A 81 2.42 8.48 20.27
C SER A 81 2.01 7.90 18.93
N LEU A 82 2.07 6.58 18.84
CA LEU A 82 1.46 5.86 17.73
C LEU A 82 -0.06 5.91 17.96
N VAL A 83 -0.78 6.77 17.25
CA VAL A 83 -2.25 6.77 17.29
C VAL A 83 -2.74 5.53 16.56
N ILE A 84 -2.93 4.44 17.31
CA ILE A 84 -3.44 3.17 16.81
C ILE A 84 -4.89 3.38 16.35
N GLY A 85 -5.11 3.43 15.03
CA GLY A 85 -6.44 3.39 14.42
C GLY A 85 -7.02 4.70 13.87
N ALA A 86 -6.25 5.80 13.80
CA ALA A 86 -6.74 7.03 13.17
C ALA A 86 -6.38 7.17 11.68
N HIS A 87 -5.40 6.42 11.16
CA HIS A 87 -4.81 6.61 9.82
C HIS A 87 -4.61 5.31 9.01
N GLY A 88 -5.46 4.28 9.20
CA GLY A 88 -5.44 3.06 8.38
C GLY A 88 -5.71 1.77 9.17
N PRO A 89 -5.48 0.59 8.56
CA PRO A 89 -5.66 -0.71 9.19
C PRO A 89 -4.86 -0.86 10.48
N LYS A 90 -5.38 -1.65 11.44
CA LYS A 90 -4.69 -1.96 12.70
C LYS A 90 -3.48 -2.86 12.49
N SER A 91 -3.52 -3.70 11.47
CA SER A 91 -2.38 -4.50 11.03
C SER A 91 -2.30 -4.57 9.50
N GLY A 92 -1.08 -4.69 8.98
CA GLY A 92 -0.80 -4.79 7.55
C GLY A 92 0.31 -5.79 7.27
N TYR A 93 0.11 -6.63 6.27
CA TYR A 93 1.09 -7.62 5.80
C TYR A 93 1.30 -7.50 4.30
N VAL A 94 2.54 -7.69 3.86
CA VAL A 94 2.89 -7.86 2.44
C VAL A 94 3.38 -9.29 2.27
N ILE A 95 2.80 -10.02 1.31
CA ILE A 95 3.22 -11.39 0.97
C ILE A 95 3.74 -11.37 -0.46
N PHE A 96 5.00 -11.75 -0.61
CA PHE A 96 5.63 -11.95 -1.91
C PHE A 96 5.38 -13.38 -2.39
N VAL A 97 4.84 -13.52 -3.60
CA VAL A 97 4.53 -14.81 -4.25
C VAL A 97 5.37 -15.04 -5.50
#